data_AF-A0A1B0CM59-F1
#
_entry.id   AF-A0A1B0CM59-F1
#
_cell.length_a   1.000
_cell.length_b   1.000
_cell.length_c   1.000
_cell.angle_alpha   90.00
_cell.angle_beta   90.00
_cell.angle_gamma   90.00
#
_symmetry.space_group_name_H-M   'P 1'
#
loop_
_entity.id
_entity.type
_entity.pdbx_description
1 polymer ?
#
loop_
_entity_poly.entity_id
_entity_poly.type
_entity_poly.pdbx_seq_one_letter_code
_entity_poly.pdbx_strand_id
1 'polypeptide(L)'
;MVRIRESKVKDQEVKVIEVCPAGGTNAPKKELENTLRTLFYTSKLFGLFPFDFFAFYRLKEFKISMISSIWSLLFVLITSVEFHLYSWESTASVKETYPSLTFTIYVAIVYCEPLTMIILVVANICNQKDMISIIQQLRSLEEKLILEGGKIHYSSLKWKIPILIFIFVGGEQTMMIYYMITSNFNGKPADVSDIQIITTWFWLFLPITLTTLARMWFVTLMNITELFFVVLNDILSTTVNSLEEQNDFPARKWTKKAIFDENLGHKLIRLCHLHAEIGRISLQINRIFHLENFLSMLFNILLIVTQMFFIYLSALNQQVPPLFRSTDNMGIAIFYVLFCLWKVFYIIWVASQVKRQAQLTGSYLHQIAVAVDEVPCYRLINRLSVQIWQQRLEFPVRGFFVLDMSTIGTYSGAILMYVVILIQFNLAGGSLE
;
A
#
# COMPACT_ATOMS: atom_id res chain seq x y z
N MET A 1 24.25 16.69 -30.22
CA MET A 1 23.81 17.33 -31.48
C MET A 1 22.86 18.44 -31.09
N VAL A 2 23.26 19.69 -31.21
CA VAL A 2 22.46 20.85 -30.76
C VAL A 2 21.43 21.15 -31.84
N ARG A 3 20.14 21.13 -31.49
CA ARG A 3 19.06 21.48 -32.40
C ARG A 3 18.43 22.77 -31.89
N ILE A 4 18.75 23.89 -32.55
CA ILE A 4 18.19 25.20 -32.21
C ILE A 4 16.81 25.27 -32.87
N ARG A 5 15.76 25.42 -32.08
CA ARG A 5 14.40 25.65 -32.59
C ARG A 5 14.03 27.11 -32.32
N GLU A 6 14.04 27.92 -33.36
CA GLU A 6 13.58 29.30 -33.28
C GLU A 6 12.06 29.33 -33.34
N SER A 7 11.40 29.69 -32.24
CA SER A 7 9.98 30.03 -32.24
C SER A 7 9.82 31.55 -32.19
N LYS A 8 9.35 32.15 -33.28
CA LYS A 8 8.91 33.55 -33.29
C LYS A 8 7.54 33.65 -32.63
N VAL A 9 7.52 34.11 -31.38
CA VAL A 9 6.33 34.70 -30.76
C VAL A 9 6.50 36.22 -30.85
N LYS A 10 5.45 36.92 -31.30
CA LYS A 10 5.48 38.37 -31.56
C LYS A 10 6.16 39.14 -30.42
N ASP A 11 7.21 39.87 -30.80
CA ASP A 11 7.92 40.92 -30.07
C ASP A 11 8.84 40.56 -28.89
N GLN A 12 9.27 39.30 -28.73
CA GLN A 12 10.44 38.96 -27.89
C GLN A 12 11.25 37.79 -28.47
N GLU A 13 12.52 38.03 -28.82
CA GLU A 13 13.48 36.99 -29.17
C GLU A 13 13.96 36.25 -27.91
N VAL A 14 13.28 35.16 -27.54
CA VAL A 14 13.77 34.25 -26.50
C VAL A 14 14.48 33.07 -27.17
N LYS A 15 15.82 33.05 -27.12
CA LYS A 15 16.63 31.88 -27.51
C LYS A 15 16.55 30.81 -26.42
N VAL A 16 15.64 29.85 -26.59
CA VAL A 16 15.62 28.64 -25.75
C VAL A 16 16.66 27.66 -26.29
N ILE A 17 17.75 27.47 -25.55
CA ILE A 17 18.78 26.47 -25.86
C ILE A 17 18.34 25.15 -25.24
N GLU A 18 17.66 24.30 -26.01
CA GLU A 18 17.45 22.90 -25.62
C GLU A 18 18.75 22.11 -25.84
N VAL A 19 19.44 21.83 -24.75
CA VAL A 19 20.58 20.90 -24.75
C VAL A 19 20.02 19.48 -24.76
N CYS A 20 19.85 18.90 -25.94
CA CYS A 20 19.62 17.46 -26.04
C CYS A 20 20.94 16.72 -25.71
N PRO A 21 20.94 15.79 -24.73
CA PRO A 21 22.12 14.98 -24.44
C PRO A 21 22.49 14.18 -25.69
N ALA A 22 23.74 14.33 -26.12
CA ALA A 22 24.27 13.66 -27.28
C ALA A 22 24.60 12.20 -26.93
N GLY A 23 24.03 11.26 -27.68
CA GLY A 23 24.65 9.95 -27.90
C GLY A 23 24.69 9.00 -26.71
N GLY A 24 23.52 8.55 -26.26
CA GLY A 24 23.36 7.40 -25.39
C GLY A 24 21.93 6.91 -25.48
N THR A 25 21.67 5.98 -26.40
CA THR A 25 20.36 5.35 -26.63
C THR A 25 19.93 4.54 -25.41
N ASN A 26 19.36 5.20 -24.41
CA ASN A 26 18.48 4.65 -23.39
C ASN A 26 17.72 5.83 -22.80
N ALA A 27 16.75 6.37 -23.55
CA ALA A 27 15.69 7.14 -22.90
C ALA A 27 15.20 6.32 -21.71
N PRO A 28 15.01 6.91 -20.51
CA PRO A 28 14.60 6.16 -19.33
C PRO A 28 13.41 5.31 -19.74
N LYS A 29 13.64 4.00 -19.82
CA LYS A 29 12.60 3.04 -20.19
C LYS A 29 11.48 3.29 -19.20
N LYS A 30 10.23 3.22 -19.67
CA LYS A 30 9.00 3.35 -18.89
C LYS A 30 8.88 2.22 -17.84
N GLU A 31 9.86 2.12 -16.95
CA GLU A 31 10.09 1.04 -16.02
C GLU A 31 9.15 1.13 -14.83
N LEU A 32 8.88 2.35 -14.36
CA LEU A 32 7.86 2.65 -13.38
C LEU A 32 6.48 2.17 -13.88
N GLU A 33 6.08 2.55 -15.10
CA GLU A 33 4.78 2.15 -15.65
C GLU A 33 4.72 0.64 -15.94
N ASN A 34 5.86 0.02 -16.28
CA ASN A 34 5.94 -1.43 -16.41
C ASN A 34 5.76 -2.15 -15.08
N THR A 35 6.26 -1.57 -13.99
CA THR A 35 6.10 -2.09 -12.63
C THR A 35 4.65 -2.01 -12.17
N LEU A 36 3.94 -0.93 -12.53
CA LEU A 36 2.51 -0.76 -12.24
C LEU A 36 1.57 -1.54 -13.17
N ARG A 37 2.10 -2.11 -14.26
CA ARG A 37 1.29 -2.72 -15.34
C ARG A 37 0.39 -3.86 -14.87
N THR A 38 0.94 -4.80 -14.09
CA THR A 38 0.18 -5.97 -13.62
C THR A 38 -0.99 -5.53 -12.76
N LEU A 39 -0.72 -4.63 -11.81
CA LEU A 39 -1.71 -4.08 -10.90
C LEU A 39 -2.77 -3.24 -11.65
N PHE A 40 -2.36 -2.50 -12.67
CA PHE A 40 -3.29 -1.75 -13.52
C PHE A 40 -4.28 -2.67 -14.24
N TYR A 41 -3.80 -3.72 -14.91
CA TYR A 41 -4.69 -4.59 -15.68
C TYR A 41 -5.65 -5.39 -14.79
N THR A 42 -5.17 -5.90 -13.66
CA THR A 42 -6.05 -6.57 -12.69
C THR A 42 -7.10 -5.62 -12.14
N SER A 43 -6.69 -4.41 -11.73
CA SER A 43 -7.62 -3.40 -11.21
C SER A 43 -8.62 -2.93 -12.25
N LYS A 44 -8.22 -2.88 -13.53
CA LYS A 44 -9.10 -2.46 -14.62
C LYS A 44 -10.19 -3.48 -14.89
N LEU A 45 -9.85 -4.77 -14.88
CA LEU A 45 -10.80 -5.86 -15.07
C LEU A 45 -11.96 -5.76 -14.07
N PHE A 46 -11.64 -5.43 -12.82
CA PHE A 46 -12.60 -5.32 -11.73
C PHE A 46 -13.16 -3.91 -11.50
N GLY A 47 -12.87 -2.94 -12.38
CA GLY A 47 -13.37 -1.58 -12.21
C GLY A 47 -12.92 -0.88 -10.92
N LEU A 48 -11.81 -1.26 -10.29
CA LEU A 48 -11.34 -0.62 -9.05
C LEU A 48 -10.82 0.80 -9.26
N PHE A 49 -10.19 1.03 -10.42
CA PHE A 49 -9.62 2.33 -10.77
C PHE A 49 -10.10 2.81 -12.14
N PRO A 50 -10.73 3.99 -12.21
CA PRO A 50 -11.39 4.47 -13.43
C PRO A 50 -10.43 5.11 -14.45
N PHE A 51 -9.25 4.54 -14.66
CA PHE A 51 -8.30 5.06 -15.65
C PHE A 51 -8.64 4.67 -17.09
N ASP A 52 -8.24 5.53 -18.02
CA ASP A 52 -8.34 5.25 -19.45
C ASP A 52 -7.42 4.08 -19.85
N PHE A 53 -8.05 2.99 -20.32
CA PHE A 53 -7.36 1.80 -20.78
C PHE A 53 -6.57 2.05 -22.07
N PHE A 54 -7.15 2.77 -23.04
CA PHE A 54 -6.51 3.02 -24.32
C PHE A 54 -5.29 3.94 -24.16
N ALA A 55 -5.40 4.96 -23.30
CA ALA A 55 -4.28 5.82 -22.97
C ALA A 55 -3.14 5.03 -22.31
N PHE A 56 -3.43 4.16 -21.34
CA PHE A 56 -2.38 3.36 -20.70
C PHE A 56 -1.80 2.28 -21.61
N TYR A 57 -2.62 1.64 -22.44
CA TYR A 57 -2.16 0.59 -23.36
C TYR A 57 -1.24 1.16 -24.44
N ARG A 58 -1.67 2.23 -25.13
CA ARG A 58 -0.93 2.83 -26.26
C ARG A 58 0.17 3.78 -25.81
N LEU A 59 -0.13 4.68 -24.88
CA LEU A 59 0.76 5.78 -24.49
C LEU A 59 1.50 5.52 -23.19
N LYS A 60 1.07 4.53 -22.38
CA LYS A 60 1.55 4.32 -21.00
C LYS A 60 1.36 5.57 -20.14
N GLU A 61 0.26 6.28 -20.39
CA GLU A 61 -0.12 7.48 -19.63
C GLU A 61 -1.39 7.18 -18.83
N PHE A 62 -1.43 7.65 -17.59
CA PHE A 62 -2.63 7.61 -16.78
C PHE A 62 -3.50 8.83 -17.11
N LYS A 63 -4.69 8.60 -17.66
CA LYS A 63 -5.69 9.64 -17.96
C LYS A 63 -7.01 9.34 -17.27
N ILE A 64 -7.73 10.41 -16.97
CA ILE A 64 -9.08 10.36 -16.43
C ILE A 64 -10.01 9.80 -17.50
N SER A 65 -10.92 8.89 -17.12
CA SER A 65 -11.89 8.31 -18.05
C SER A 65 -13.27 8.22 -17.40
N MET A 66 -14.20 9.04 -17.91
CA MET A 66 -15.59 9.02 -17.45
C MET A 66 -16.26 7.66 -17.71
N ILE A 67 -16.00 7.05 -18.87
CA ILE A 67 -16.50 5.71 -19.22
C ILE A 67 -16.06 4.69 -18.18
N SER A 68 -14.81 4.80 -17.73
CA SER A 68 -14.25 3.89 -16.74
C SER A 68 -14.85 4.11 -15.36
N SER A 69 -15.16 5.35 -14.97
CA SER A 69 -15.90 5.65 -13.74
C SER A 69 -17.32 5.08 -13.77
N ILE A 70 -18.02 5.18 -14.91
CA ILE A 70 -19.34 4.58 -15.08
C ILE A 70 -19.25 3.07 -14.95
N TRP A 71 -18.25 2.44 -15.58
CA TRP A 71 -17.99 1.01 -15.42
C TRP A 71 -17.74 0.61 -13.96
N SER A 72 -16.90 1.35 -13.24
CA SER A 72 -16.64 1.14 -11.81
C SER A 72 -17.91 1.18 -10.97
N LEU A 73 -18.78 2.17 -11.20
CA LEU A 73 -20.05 2.30 -10.48
C LEU A 73 -21.03 1.17 -10.82
N LEU A 74 -21.17 0.83 -12.11
CA LEU A 74 -22.02 -0.29 -12.54
C LEU A 74 -21.53 -1.62 -11.97
N PHE A 75 -20.21 -1.86 -11.99
CA PHE A 75 -19.62 -3.08 -11.46
C PHE A 75 -19.85 -3.22 -9.95
N VAL A 76 -19.68 -2.14 -9.18
CA VAL A 76 -20.00 -2.12 -7.75
C VAL A 76 -21.50 -2.35 -7.52
N LEU A 77 -22.37 -1.70 -8.28
CA LEU A 77 -23.82 -1.87 -8.16
C LEU A 77 -24.24 -3.32 -8.41
N ILE A 78 -23.75 -3.93 -9.50
CA ILE A 78 -24.03 -5.33 -9.82
C ILE A 78 -23.51 -6.23 -8.70
N THR A 79 -22.26 -6.02 -8.28
CA THR A 79 -21.64 -6.83 -7.21
C THR A 79 -22.41 -6.71 -5.90
N SER A 80 -22.88 -5.52 -5.53
CA SER A 80 -23.67 -5.30 -4.31
C SER A 80 -25.06 -5.93 -4.38
N VAL A 81 -25.73 -5.87 -5.52
CA VAL A 81 -27.05 -6.51 -5.72
C VAL A 81 -26.92 -8.02 -5.66
N GLU A 82 -25.99 -8.60 -6.42
CA GLU A 82 -25.74 -10.04 -6.42
C GLU A 82 -25.31 -10.52 -5.03
N PHE A 83 -24.37 -9.81 -4.39
CA PHE A 83 -23.98 -10.09 -3.01
C PHE A 83 -25.19 -10.10 -2.06
N HIS A 84 -26.09 -9.11 -2.16
CA HIS A 84 -27.28 -9.05 -1.30
C HIS A 84 -28.21 -10.24 -1.54
N LEU A 85 -28.47 -10.60 -2.81
CA LEU A 85 -29.32 -11.73 -3.16
C LEU A 85 -28.79 -13.05 -2.57
N TYR A 86 -27.49 -13.33 -2.74
CA TYR A 86 -26.89 -14.56 -2.22
C TYR A 86 -26.68 -14.56 -0.71
N SER A 87 -26.35 -13.41 -0.11
CA SER A 87 -26.18 -13.32 1.34
C SER A 87 -27.50 -13.31 2.10
N TRP A 88 -28.61 -12.88 1.48
CA TRP A 88 -29.94 -12.85 2.11
C TRP A 88 -30.40 -14.23 2.56
N GLU A 89 -30.29 -15.23 1.68
CA GLU A 89 -30.71 -16.61 2.00
C GLU A 89 -29.89 -17.18 3.17
N SER A 90 -28.57 -17.00 3.13
CA SER A 90 -27.67 -17.39 4.22
C SER A 90 -28.01 -16.65 5.53
N THR A 91 -28.33 -15.36 5.45
CA THR A 91 -28.67 -14.53 6.61
C THR A 91 -30.01 -14.95 7.22
N ALA A 92 -31.01 -15.28 6.39
CA ALA A 92 -32.31 -15.75 6.84
C ALA A 92 -32.19 -17.08 7.60
N SER A 93 -31.42 -18.04 7.08
CA SER A 93 -31.16 -19.32 7.76
C SER A 93 -30.46 -19.12 9.11
N VAL A 94 -29.48 -18.21 9.19
CA VAL A 94 -28.79 -17.89 10.45
C VAL A 94 -29.73 -17.26 11.46
N LYS A 95 -30.67 -16.40 11.03
CA LYS A 95 -31.66 -15.79 11.92
C LYS A 95 -32.55 -16.81 12.62
N GLU A 96 -32.91 -17.88 11.94
CA GLU A 96 -33.77 -18.93 12.48
C GLU A 96 -33.03 -19.89 13.42
N THR A 97 -31.73 -20.08 13.19
CA THR A 97 -30.92 -21.11 13.88
C THR A 97 -30.17 -20.57 15.10
N TYR A 98 -29.75 -19.30 15.10
CA TYR A 98 -28.81 -18.77 16.09
C TYR A 98 -29.41 -17.65 16.96
N PRO A 99 -28.88 -17.42 18.18
CA PRO A 99 -29.29 -16.31 19.04
C PRO A 99 -29.15 -14.94 18.38
N SER A 100 -29.93 -13.97 18.86
CA SER A 100 -29.99 -12.60 18.32
C SER A 100 -28.63 -11.90 18.26
N LEU A 101 -27.74 -12.15 19.24
CA LEU A 101 -26.38 -11.59 19.26
C LEU A 101 -25.51 -12.16 18.13
N THR A 102 -25.48 -13.48 17.98
CA THR A 102 -24.73 -14.17 16.92
C THR A 102 -25.22 -13.76 15.54
N PHE A 103 -26.54 -13.66 15.36
CA PHE A 103 -27.15 -13.13 14.14
C PHE A 103 -26.70 -11.69 13.85
N THR A 104 -26.72 -10.81 14.86
CA THR A 104 -26.32 -9.40 14.70
C THR A 104 -24.85 -9.27 14.29
N ILE A 105 -23.96 -10.02 14.95
CA ILE A 105 -22.53 -10.05 14.62
C ILE A 105 -22.32 -10.60 13.20
N TYR A 106 -23.02 -11.66 12.84
CA TYR A 106 -22.97 -12.26 11.50
C TYR A 106 -23.35 -11.24 10.43
N VAL A 107 -24.50 -10.59 10.56
CA VAL A 107 -24.98 -9.57 9.61
C VAL A 107 -23.99 -8.41 9.53
N ALA A 108 -23.48 -7.93 10.65
CA ALA A 108 -22.51 -6.85 10.67
C ALA A 108 -21.25 -7.19 9.87
N ILE A 109 -20.70 -8.40 10.04
CA ILE A 109 -19.48 -8.82 9.33
C ILE A 109 -19.74 -9.02 7.84
N VAL A 110 -20.83 -9.72 7.48
CA VAL A 110 -21.20 -9.99 6.10
C VAL A 110 -21.37 -8.69 5.32
N TYR A 111 -22.07 -7.69 5.87
CA TYR A 111 -22.32 -6.43 5.15
C TYR A 111 -21.23 -5.37 5.28
N CYS A 112 -20.24 -5.53 6.17
CA CYS A 112 -19.16 -4.55 6.34
C CYS A 112 -18.16 -4.53 5.17
N GLU A 113 -17.82 -5.69 4.59
CA GLU A 113 -16.92 -5.77 3.42
C GLU A 113 -17.50 -5.16 2.13
N PRO A 114 -18.73 -5.48 1.68
CA PRO A 114 -19.30 -4.82 0.51
C PRO A 114 -19.48 -3.31 0.74
N LEU A 115 -19.80 -2.88 1.97
CA LEU A 115 -19.83 -1.46 2.31
C LEU A 115 -18.45 -0.82 2.15
N THR A 116 -17.40 -1.48 2.64
CA THR A 116 -16.00 -1.04 2.50
C THR A 116 -15.59 -0.97 1.03
N MET A 117 -15.97 -1.95 0.21
CA MET A 117 -15.76 -1.97 -1.23
C MET A 117 -16.43 -0.78 -1.93
N ILE A 118 -17.71 -0.48 -1.60
CA ILE A 118 -18.42 0.67 -2.16
C ILE A 118 -17.70 1.97 -1.81
N ILE A 119 -17.38 2.18 -0.52
CA ILE A 119 -16.69 3.38 -0.04
C ILE A 119 -15.35 3.54 -0.77
N LEU A 120 -14.62 2.45 -0.94
CA LEU A 120 -13.33 2.41 -1.60
C LEU A 120 -13.41 2.78 -3.09
N VAL A 121 -14.33 2.17 -3.84
CA VAL A 121 -14.48 2.50 -5.27
C VAL A 121 -14.90 3.96 -5.46
N VAL A 122 -15.81 4.46 -4.62
CA VAL A 122 -16.19 5.87 -4.63
C VAL A 122 -14.98 6.77 -4.30
N ALA A 123 -14.21 6.42 -3.26
CA ALA A 123 -13.00 7.15 -2.90
C ALA A 123 -11.97 7.15 -4.04
N ASN A 124 -11.78 6.04 -4.75
CA ASN A 124 -10.89 5.94 -5.90
C ASN A 124 -11.36 6.79 -7.09
N ILE A 125 -12.67 6.89 -7.32
CA ILE A 125 -13.24 7.78 -8.34
C ILE A 125 -12.98 9.25 -7.95
N CYS A 126 -13.23 9.63 -6.70
CA CYS A 126 -13.02 10.99 -6.21
C CYS A 126 -11.53 11.39 -6.24
N ASN A 127 -10.64 10.49 -5.83
CA ASN A 127 -9.21 10.73 -5.71
C ASN A 127 -8.41 10.45 -6.99
N GLN A 128 -9.09 10.21 -8.11
CA GLN A 128 -8.43 9.84 -9.36
C GLN A 128 -7.40 10.87 -9.83
N LYS A 129 -7.74 12.17 -9.73
CA LYS A 129 -6.86 13.27 -10.12
C LYS A 129 -5.59 13.30 -9.28
N ASP A 130 -5.75 13.15 -7.97
CA ASP A 130 -4.64 13.14 -7.01
C ASP A 130 -3.73 11.94 -7.28
N MET A 131 -4.29 10.77 -7.61
CA MET A 131 -3.47 9.59 -7.89
C MET A 131 -2.66 9.72 -9.19
N ILE A 132 -3.24 10.31 -10.24
CA ILE A 132 -2.50 10.62 -11.48
C ILE A 132 -1.37 11.61 -11.19
N SER A 133 -1.65 12.65 -10.42
CA SER A 133 -0.65 13.63 -9.99
C SER A 133 0.50 12.97 -9.23
N ILE A 134 0.21 12.03 -8.33
CA ILE A 134 1.26 11.28 -7.60
C ILE A 134 2.13 10.47 -8.56
N ILE A 135 1.54 9.74 -9.51
CA ILE A 135 2.31 8.93 -10.46
C ILE A 135 3.21 9.83 -11.33
N GLN A 136 2.71 10.99 -11.76
CA GLN A 136 3.50 11.96 -12.51
C GLN A 136 4.64 12.55 -11.67
N GLN A 137 4.38 12.86 -10.40
CA GLN A 137 5.40 13.34 -9.47
C GLN A 137 6.47 12.27 -9.20
N LEU A 138 6.08 11.00 -9.02
CA LEU A 138 7.02 9.89 -8.88
C LEU A 138 7.93 9.75 -10.10
N ARG A 139 7.36 9.90 -11.31
CA ARG A 139 8.13 9.88 -12.56
C ARG A 139 9.11 11.04 -12.67
N SER A 140 8.66 12.27 -12.35
CA SER A 140 9.56 13.43 -12.34
C SER A 140 10.69 13.24 -11.32
N LEU A 141 10.39 12.64 -10.17
CA LEU A 141 11.38 12.39 -9.14
C LEU A 141 12.39 11.31 -9.54
N GLU A 142 11.94 10.26 -10.22
CA GLU A 142 12.81 9.26 -10.85
C GLU A 142 13.80 9.93 -11.81
N GLU A 143 13.33 10.80 -12.70
CA GLU A 143 14.19 11.53 -13.64
C GLU A 143 15.25 12.38 -12.90
N LYS A 144 14.85 13.09 -11.83
CA LYS A 144 15.77 13.88 -11.00
C LYS A 144 16.81 13.01 -10.27
N LEU A 145 16.41 11.86 -9.72
CA LEU A 145 17.32 10.93 -9.05
C LEU A 145 18.36 10.34 -10.02
N ILE A 146 17.94 10.01 -11.24
CA ILE A 146 18.84 9.52 -12.29
C ILE A 146 19.85 10.62 -12.69
N LEU A 147 19.40 11.88 -12.77
CA LEU A 147 20.28 13.02 -13.07
C LEU A 147 21.35 13.25 -12.00
N GLU A 148 21.07 12.96 -10.72
CA GLU A 148 22.05 13.02 -9.62
C GLU A 148 22.97 11.77 -9.55
N GLY A 149 22.85 10.85 -10.52
CA GLY A 149 23.68 9.65 -10.65
C GLY A 149 23.09 8.39 -10.00
N GLY A 150 21.83 8.43 -9.54
CA GLY A 150 21.15 7.28 -8.95
C GLY A 150 20.88 6.16 -9.97
N LYS A 151 21.26 4.92 -9.63
CA LYS A 151 20.92 3.74 -10.43
C LYS A 151 19.70 3.04 -9.85
N ILE A 152 18.54 3.28 -10.44
CA ILE A 152 17.28 2.70 -9.97
C ILE A 152 17.11 1.28 -10.56
N HIS A 153 17.11 0.27 -9.69
CA HIS A 153 16.95 -1.13 -10.09
C HIS A 153 15.55 -1.64 -9.73
N TYR A 154 14.61 -1.64 -10.68
CA TYR A 154 13.25 -2.16 -10.48
C TYR A 154 13.13 -3.69 -10.47
N SER A 155 14.22 -4.42 -10.69
CA SER A 155 14.18 -5.89 -10.81
C SER A 155 13.53 -6.57 -9.61
N SER A 156 13.86 -6.12 -8.39
CA SER A 156 13.25 -6.64 -7.16
C SER A 156 11.76 -6.33 -7.10
N LEU A 157 11.36 -5.12 -7.48
CA LEU A 157 9.97 -4.67 -7.37
C LEU A 157 9.05 -5.32 -8.42
N LYS A 158 9.56 -5.54 -9.64
CA LYS A 158 8.85 -6.22 -10.74
C LYS A 158 8.40 -7.63 -10.36
N TRP A 159 9.19 -8.33 -9.54
CA TRP A 159 8.83 -9.66 -9.04
C TRP A 159 8.03 -9.61 -7.74
N LYS A 160 8.36 -8.69 -6.82
CA LYS A 160 7.66 -8.55 -5.54
C LYS A 160 6.15 -8.29 -5.71
N ILE A 161 5.75 -7.36 -6.59
CA ILE A 161 4.33 -6.98 -6.74
C ILE A 161 3.44 -8.17 -7.18
N PRO A 162 3.71 -8.88 -8.29
CA PRO A 162 2.87 -10.00 -8.71
C PRO A 162 2.88 -11.15 -7.69
N ILE A 163 4.01 -11.39 -7.02
CA ILE A 163 4.10 -12.40 -5.95
C ILE A 163 3.19 -12.00 -4.77
N LEU A 164 3.21 -10.73 -4.36
CA LEU A 164 2.34 -10.26 -3.28
C LEU A 164 0.86 -10.33 -3.65
N ILE A 165 0.50 -9.94 -4.88
CA ILE A 165 -0.86 -10.10 -5.39
C ILE A 165 -1.26 -11.58 -5.36
N PHE A 166 -0.38 -12.47 -5.82
CA PHE A 166 -0.62 -13.91 -5.80
C PHE A 166 -0.78 -14.46 -4.39
N ILE A 167 0.04 -14.04 -3.42
CA ILE A 167 -0.06 -14.47 -2.03
C ILE A 167 -1.37 -14.00 -1.41
N PHE A 168 -1.72 -12.72 -1.55
CA PHE A 168 -2.91 -12.17 -0.91
C PHE A 168 -4.21 -12.62 -1.59
N VAL A 169 -4.30 -12.48 -2.91
CA VAL A 169 -5.48 -12.94 -3.64
C VAL A 169 -5.57 -14.46 -3.60
N GLY A 170 -4.48 -15.18 -3.83
CA GLY A 170 -4.44 -16.64 -3.80
C GLY A 170 -4.78 -17.22 -2.42
N GLY A 171 -4.36 -16.57 -1.33
CA GLY A 171 -4.78 -16.95 0.02
C GLY A 171 -6.29 -16.85 0.22
N GLU A 172 -6.92 -15.76 -0.25
CA GLU A 172 -8.37 -15.59 -0.18
C GLU A 172 -9.12 -16.58 -1.09
N GLN A 173 -8.60 -16.84 -2.30
CA GLN A 173 -9.16 -17.85 -3.20
C GLN A 173 -9.03 -19.27 -2.63
N THR A 174 -7.95 -19.57 -1.92
CA THR A 174 -7.77 -20.87 -1.23
C THR A 174 -8.85 -21.06 -0.16
N MET A 175 -9.16 -20.00 0.60
CA MET A 175 -10.25 -20.03 1.57
C MET A 175 -11.61 -20.17 0.90
N MET A 176 -11.88 -19.44 -0.18
CA MET A 176 -13.09 -19.57 -0.97
C MET A 176 -13.30 -21.02 -1.46
N ILE A 177 -12.26 -21.63 -2.04
CA ILE A 177 -12.29 -23.03 -2.51
C ILE A 177 -12.58 -23.98 -1.35
N TYR A 178 -11.96 -23.76 -0.19
CA TYR A 178 -12.22 -24.58 0.99
C TYR A 178 -13.68 -24.50 1.46
N TYR A 179 -14.27 -23.30 1.49
CA TYR A 179 -15.68 -23.11 1.84
C TYR A 179 -16.61 -23.80 0.82
N MET A 180 -16.32 -23.68 -0.47
CA MET A 180 -17.06 -24.38 -1.53
C MET A 180 -17.05 -25.89 -1.31
N ILE A 181 -15.86 -26.47 -1.11
CA ILE A 181 -15.69 -27.92 -0.88
C ILE A 181 -16.47 -28.36 0.37
N THR A 182 -16.25 -27.68 1.50
CA THR A 182 -16.88 -28.05 2.78
C THR A 182 -18.40 -27.94 2.71
N SER A 183 -18.93 -26.92 2.02
CA SER A 183 -20.38 -26.77 1.86
C SER A 183 -21.02 -27.85 0.99
N ASN A 184 -20.29 -28.42 0.02
CA ASN A 184 -20.78 -29.54 -0.78
C ASN A 184 -20.77 -30.87 0.00
N PHE A 185 -19.78 -31.08 0.89
CA PHE A 185 -19.64 -32.33 1.63
C PHE A 185 -20.55 -32.44 2.87
N ASN A 186 -20.83 -31.34 3.57
CA ASN A 186 -21.53 -31.38 4.87
C ASN A 186 -23.07 -31.44 4.76
N GLY A 187 -23.60 -32.10 3.73
CA GLY A 187 -25.03 -32.26 3.54
C GLY A 187 -25.66 -31.04 2.87
N LYS A 188 -25.65 -31.06 1.55
CA LYS A 188 -26.38 -30.10 0.73
C LYS A 188 -27.89 -30.32 0.91
N PRO A 189 -28.71 -29.27 1.08
CA PRO A 189 -30.15 -29.42 1.01
C PRO A 189 -30.53 -30.01 -0.35
N ALA A 190 -31.44 -31.00 -0.39
CA ALA A 190 -31.76 -31.75 -1.61
C ALA A 190 -32.15 -30.87 -2.81
N ASP A 191 -32.65 -29.66 -2.55
CA ASP A 191 -33.17 -28.73 -3.55
C ASP A 191 -32.15 -27.70 -4.06
N VAL A 192 -30.99 -27.56 -3.41
CA VAL A 192 -29.97 -26.60 -3.85
C VAL A 192 -29.16 -27.23 -4.98
N SER A 193 -28.71 -26.44 -5.97
CA SER A 193 -27.80 -26.90 -7.04
C SER A 193 -26.33 -26.62 -6.70
N ASP A 194 -25.37 -27.40 -7.23
CA ASP A 194 -23.93 -27.17 -6.94
C ASP A 194 -23.48 -25.81 -7.47
N ILE A 195 -24.09 -25.39 -8.60
CA ILE A 195 -23.88 -24.09 -9.22
C ILE A 195 -24.25 -22.97 -8.26
N GLN A 196 -25.41 -23.06 -7.57
CA GLN A 196 -25.83 -22.05 -6.59
C GLN A 196 -24.83 -21.90 -5.45
N ILE A 197 -24.29 -23.00 -4.92
CA ILE A 197 -23.29 -22.96 -3.85
C ILE A 197 -22.02 -22.25 -4.34
N ILE A 198 -21.52 -22.62 -5.52
CA ILE A 198 -20.34 -21.99 -6.12
C ILE A 198 -20.57 -20.49 -6.34
N THR A 199 -21.73 -20.10 -6.89
CA THR A 199 -22.05 -18.70 -7.11
C THR A 199 -22.15 -17.92 -5.81
N THR A 200 -22.76 -18.48 -4.75
CA THR A 200 -22.87 -17.83 -3.44
C THR A 200 -21.50 -17.50 -2.87
N TRP A 201 -20.59 -18.47 -2.82
CA TRP A 201 -19.25 -18.25 -2.26
C TRP A 201 -18.40 -17.34 -3.13
N PHE A 202 -18.54 -17.41 -4.45
CA PHE A 202 -17.86 -16.49 -5.37
C PHE A 202 -18.27 -15.03 -5.08
N TRP A 203 -19.57 -14.74 -5.01
CA TRP A 203 -20.06 -13.40 -4.74
C TRP A 203 -19.74 -12.91 -3.33
N LEU A 204 -19.71 -13.80 -2.33
CA LEU A 204 -19.32 -13.45 -0.96
C LEU A 204 -17.84 -13.07 -0.85
N PHE A 205 -16.95 -13.76 -1.56
CA PHE A 205 -15.51 -13.50 -1.52
C PHE A 205 -15.06 -12.37 -2.46
N LEU A 206 -15.86 -12.04 -3.48
CA LEU A 206 -15.50 -11.02 -4.45
C LEU A 206 -15.22 -9.65 -3.79
N PRO A 207 -16.05 -9.08 -2.90
CA PRO A 207 -15.73 -7.84 -2.20
C PRO A 207 -14.40 -7.88 -1.45
N ILE A 208 -14.10 -9.01 -0.78
CA ILE A 208 -12.87 -9.20 0.00
C ILE A 208 -11.64 -9.13 -0.92
N THR A 209 -11.70 -9.82 -2.07
CA THR A 209 -10.62 -9.79 -3.06
C THR A 209 -10.44 -8.41 -3.68
N LEU A 210 -11.53 -7.67 -3.89
CA LEU A 210 -11.49 -6.32 -4.43
C LEU A 210 -10.90 -5.31 -3.45
N THR A 211 -11.28 -5.37 -2.17
CA THR A 211 -10.70 -4.52 -1.12
C THR A 211 -9.22 -4.84 -0.92
N THR A 212 -8.83 -6.11 -0.97
CA THR A 212 -7.42 -6.52 -0.93
C THR A 212 -6.62 -6.03 -2.15
N LEU A 213 -7.17 -6.11 -3.37
CA LEU A 213 -6.51 -5.63 -4.58
C LEU A 213 -6.32 -4.11 -4.59
N ALA A 214 -7.27 -3.35 -4.05
CA ALA A 214 -7.11 -1.91 -3.89
C ALA A 214 -5.97 -1.56 -2.91
N ARG A 215 -5.84 -2.26 -1.78
CA ARG A 215 -4.74 -2.08 -0.82
C ARG A 215 -3.37 -2.32 -1.46
N MET A 216 -3.29 -3.20 -2.46
CA MET A 216 -2.06 -3.43 -3.21
C MET A 216 -1.56 -2.19 -3.93
N TRP A 217 -2.41 -1.21 -4.25
CA TRP A 217 -1.96 0.09 -4.77
C TRP A 217 -1.21 0.90 -3.73
N PHE A 218 -1.76 1.03 -2.52
CA PHE A 218 -1.07 1.70 -1.43
C PHE A 218 0.30 1.07 -1.18
N VAL A 219 0.33 -0.26 -1.00
CA VAL A 219 1.57 -1.03 -0.79
C VAL A 219 2.57 -0.80 -1.92
N THR A 220 2.12 -0.86 -3.17
CA THR A 220 3.00 -0.72 -4.34
C THR A 220 3.60 0.68 -4.41
N LEU A 221 2.78 1.72 -4.25
CA LEU A 221 3.24 3.11 -4.27
C LEU A 221 4.20 3.40 -3.12
N MET A 222 3.93 2.87 -1.93
CA MET A 222 4.83 3.00 -0.78
C MET A 222 6.16 2.28 -1.01
N ASN A 223 6.17 1.07 -1.57
CA ASN A 223 7.40 0.36 -1.94
C ASN A 223 8.22 1.12 -3.01
N ILE A 224 7.56 1.82 -3.94
CA ILE A 224 8.26 2.71 -4.90
C ILE A 224 8.90 3.89 -4.17
N THR A 225 8.20 4.52 -3.23
CA THR A 225 8.80 5.61 -2.43
C THR A 225 9.94 5.11 -1.53
N GLU A 226 9.85 3.89 -1.00
CA GLU A 226 10.94 3.25 -0.26
C GLU A 226 12.17 3.11 -1.16
N LEU A 227 12.00 2.59 -2.38
CA LEU A 227 13.08 2.45 -3.35
C LEU A 227 13.75 3.79 -3.65
N PHE A 228 12.98 4.87 -3.77
CA PHE A 228 13.54 6.21 -3.99
C PHE A 228 14.36 6.72 -2.81
N PHE A 229 13.93 6.47 -1.56
CA PHE A 229 14.77 6.77 -0.40
C PHE A 229 16.03 5.91 -0.36
N VAL A 230 15.95 4.62 -0.71
CA VAL A 230 17.13 3.74 -0.78
C VAL A 230 18.14 4.27 -1.80
N VAL A 231 17.69 4.66 -2.99
CA VAL A 231 18.56 5.23 -4.04
C VAL A 231 19.16 6.56 -3.58
N LEU A 232 18.38 7.42 -2.92
CA LEU A 232 18.88 8.66 -2.35
C LEU A 232 19.98 8.40 -1.31
N ASN A 233 19.76 7.44 -0.42
CA ASN A 233 20.71 7.03 0.60
C ASN A 233 21.99 6.44 -0.01
N ASP A 234 21.89 5.70 -1.11
CA ASP A 234 23.04 5.17 -1.86
C ASP A 234 23.91 6.29 -2.47
N ILE A 235 23.27 7.32 -3.05
CA ILE A 235 23.98 8.51 -3.57
C ILE A 235 24.71 9.25 -2.44
N LEU A 236 24.06 9.41 -1.28
CA LEU A 236 24.66 10.05 -0.11
C LEU A 236 25.82 9.23 0.44
N SER A 237 25.64 7.92 0.60
CA SER A 237 26.69 7.01 1.09
C SER A 237 27.90 7.00 0.16
N THR A 238 27.68 6.99 -1.17
CA THR A 238 28.78 7.08 -2.15
C THR A 238 29.52 8.41 -2.03
N THR A 239 28.77 9.50 -1.75
CA THR A 239 29.36 10.82 -1.52
C THR A 239 30.20 10.83 -0.24
N VAL A 240 29.72 10.22 0.85
CA VAL A 240 30.50 10.04 2.10
C VAL A 240 31.82 9.32 1.83
N ASN A 241 31.77 8.14 1.20
CA ASN A 241 32.97 7.34 0.93
C ASN A 241 34.00 8.12 0.09
N SER A 242 33.53 8.86 -0.93
CA SER A 242 34.43 9.67 -1.77
C SER A 242 35.10 10.83 -1.01
N LEU A 243 34.48 11.31 0.06
CA LEU A 243 35.04 12.36 0.92
C LEU A 243 36.02 11.79 1.95
N GLU A 244 35.69 10.62 2.53
CA GLU A 244 36.59 9.90 3.44
C GLU A 244 37.87 9.46 2.74
N GLU A 245 37.77 8.87 1.54
CA GLU A 245 38.94 8.52 0.72
C GLU A 245 39.82 9.73 0.43
N GLN A 246 39.21 10.89 0.21
CA GLN A 246 39.93 12.13 -0.02
C GLN A 246 40.63 12.69 1.23
N ASN A 247 40.11 12.41 2.42
CA ASN A 247 40.72 12.82 3.69
C ASN A 247 41.94 11.99 4.07
N ASP A 248 41.91 10.68 3.79
CA ASP A 248 42.97 9.75 4.18
C ASP A 248 44.29 9.97 3.41
N PHE A 249 44.29 10.75 2.33
CA PHE A 249 45.51 11.07 1.59
C PHE A 249 46.45 12.04 2.36
N PRO A 250 47.64 11.59 2.81
CA PRO A 250 48.56 12.40 3.62
C PRO A 250 49.12 13.63 2.87
N ALA A 251 49.12 13.61 1.54
CA ALA A 251 49.54 14.72 0.69
C ALA A 251 48.61 15.95 0.77
N ARG A 252 47.38 15.79 1.27
CA ARG A 252 46.39 16.88 1.34
C ARG A 252 46.52 17.81 2.54
N LYS A 253 47.15 17.36 3.65
CA LYS A 253 47.53 18.25 4.76
C LYS A 253 48.33 19.48 4.31
N TRP A 254 48.97 19.40 3.14
CA TRP A 254 49.85 20.43 2.57
C TRP A 254 49.19 21.28 1.49
N THR A 255 48.09 20.82 0.89
CA THR A 255 47.34 21.56 -0.13
C THR A 255 46.09 22.16 0.53
N LYS A 256 46.16 23.45 0.91
CA LYS A 256 45.09 24.24 1.56
C LYS A 256 43.79 24.41 0.73
N LYS A 257 43.45 23.47 -0.17
CA LYS A 257 42.24 23.56 -0.98
C LYS A 257 41.07 23.01 -0.16
N ALA A 258 40.03 23.83 0.02
CA ALA A 258 38.82 23.44 0.73
C ALA A 258 38.21 22.19 0.10
N ILE A 259 37.81 21.25 0.95
CA ILE A 259 37.08 20.03 0.60
C ILE A 259 35.63 20.39 0.29
N PHE A 260 35.11 21.41 1.00
CA PHE A 260 33.83 22.01 0.70
C PHE A 260 33.95 22.98 -0.48
N ASP A 261 33.70 22.46 -1.68
CA ASP A 261 33.48 23.28 -2.87
C ASP A 261 31.99 23.66 -3.00
N GLU A 262 31.70 24.77 -3.68
CA GLU A 262 30.33 25.23 -3.98
C GLU A 262 29.51 24.11 -4.66
N ASN A 263 30.16 23.31 -5.50
CA ASN A 263 29.56 22.15 -6.17
C ASN A 263 29.00 21.10 -5.19
N LEU A 264 29.73 20.81 -4.11
CA LEU A 264 29.28 19.84 -3.09
C LEU A 264 28.11 20.41 -2.30
N GLY A 265 28.18 21.70 -1.92
CA GLY A 265 27.09 22.40 -1.26
C GLY A 265 25.79 22.39 -2.09
N HIS A 266 25.89 22.71 -3.39
CA HIS A 266 24.75 22.67 -4.30
C HIS A 266 24.19 21.25 -4.47
N LYS A 267 25.05 20.24 -4.62
CA LYS A 267 24.60 18.84 -4.71
C LYS A 267 23.82 18.42 -3.46
N LEU A 268 24.34 18.75 -2.28
CA LEU A 268 23.69 18.42 -1.00
C LEU A 268 22.32 19.07 -0.86
N ILE A 269 22.22 20.36 -1.19
CA ILE A 269 20.95 21.10 -1.18
C ILE A 269 19.93 20.42 -2.11
N ARG A 270 20.34 20.00 -3.32
CA ARG A 270 19.46 19.27 -4.24
C ARG A 270 19.00 17.93 -3.68
N LEU A 271 19.88 17.15 -3.05
CA LEU A 271 19.53 15.88 -2.43
C LEU A 271 18.54 16.06 -1.26
N CYS A 272 18.70 17.12 -0.46
CA CYS A 272 17.72 17.45 0.59
C CYS A 272 16.37 17.89 0.03
N HIS A 273 16.36 18.63 -1.08
CA HIS A 273 15.09 18.94 -1.77
C HIS A 273 14.41 17.68 -2.31
N LEU A 274 15.17 16.72 -2.85
CA LEU A 274 14.64 15.44 -3.27
C LEU A 274 14.08 14.63 -2.10
N HIS A 275 14.76 14.58 -0.95
CA HIS A 275 14.25 13.96 0.28
C HIS A 275 12.88 14.53 0.67
N ALA A 276 12.77 15.86 0.73
CA ALA A 276 11.53 16.54 1.09
C ALA A 276 10.42 16.29 0.05
N GLU A 277 10.77 16.21 -1.23
CA GLU A 277 9.82 15.91 -2.31
C GLU A 277 9.31 14.46 -2.21
N ILE A 278 10.17 13.47 -1.97
CA ILE A 278 9.77 12.07 -1.72
C ILE A 278 8.85 12.00 -0.49
N GLY A 279 9.24 12.63 0.62
CA GLY A 279 8.45 12.65 1.85
C GLY A 279 7.06 13.25 1.62
N ARG A 280 6.97 14.37 0.88
CA ARG A 280 5.68 14.98 0.51
C ARG A 280 4.82 14.05 -0.33
N ILE A 281 5.40 13.33 -1.30
CA ILE A 281 4.67 12.35 -2.12
C ILE A 281 4.18 11.20 -1.25
N SER A 282 5.00 10.65 -0.35
CA SER A 282 4.58 9.59 0.57
C SER A 282 3.41 10.03 1.47
N LEU A 283 3.40 11.29 1.94
CA LEU A 283 2.27 11.85 2.68
C LEU A 283 1.02 11.99 1.82
N GLN A 284 1.16 12.38 0.55
CA GLN A 284 0.03 12.46 -0.39
C GLN A 284 -0.55 11.07 -0.70
N ILE A 285 0.29 10.05 -0.86
CA ILE A 285 -0.14 8.65 -1.00
C ILE A 285 -0.96 8.27 0.23
N ASN A 286 -0.43 8.47 1.43
CA ASN A 286 -1.17 8.18 2.65
C ASN A 286 -2.49 8.97 2.73
N ARG A 287 -2.53 10.23 2.31
CA ARG A 287 -3.77 11.02 2.28
C ARG A 287 -4.82 10.48 1.31
N ILE A 288 -4.45 9.80 0.23
CA ILE A 288 -5.45 9.16 -0.65
C ILE A 288 -6.01 7.88 0.01
N PHE A 289 -5.12 7.08 0.62
CA PHE A 289 -5.44 5.73 1.07
C PHE A 289 -5.76 5.62 2.58
N HIS A 290 -5.67 6.70 3.36
CA HIS A 290 -5.86 6.64 4.82
C HIS A 290 -7.23 6.12 5.24
N LEU A 291 -8.32 6.51 4.54
CA LEU A 291 -9.67 6.04 4.86
C LEU A 291 -9.82 4.55 4.56
N GLU A 292 -9.28 4.10 3.43
CA GLU A 292 -9.27 2.68 3.05
C GLU A 292 -8.50 1.84 4.07
N ASN A 293 -7.28 2.26 4.41
CA ASN A 293 -6.44 1.58 5.39
C ASN A 293 -7.13 1.52 6.76
N PHE A 294 -7.81 2.59 7.17
CA PHE A 294 -8.58 2.63 8.41
C PHE A 294 -9.72 1.59 8.43
N LEU A 295 -10.61 1.64 7.43
CA LEU A 295 -11.77 0.75 7.35
C LEU A 295 -11.35 -0.71 7.23
N SER A 296 -10.32 -0.96 6.42
CA SER A 296 -9.71 -2.29 6.27
C SER A 296 -9.17 -2.81 7.60
N MET A 297 -8.38 -2.02 8.33
CA MET A 297 -7.81 -2.47 9.60
C MET A 297 -8.91 -2.72 10.63
N LEU A 298 -9.92 -1.86 10.72
CA LEU A 298 -11.06 -2.05 11.61
C LEU A 298 -11.82 -3.35 11.29
N PHE A 299 -12.08 -3.61 10.01
CA PHE A 299 -12.73 -4.84 9.57
C PHE A 299 -11.88 -6.08 9.89
N ASN A 300 -10.56 -6.03 9.64
CA ASN A 300 -9.67 -7.16 9.97
C ASN A 300 -9.63 -7.42 11.49
N ILE A 301 -9.74 -6.41 12.37
CA ILE A 301 -9.87 -6.62 13.82
C ILE A 301 -11.15 -7.39 14.11
N LEU A 302 -12.28 -6.90 13.59
CA LEU A 302 -13.59 -7.52 13.82
C LEU A 302 -13.59 -8.99 13.36
N LEU A 303 -13.01 -9.25 12.18
CA LEU A 303 -12.89 -10.58 11.62
C LEU A 303 -12.00 -11.49 12.48
N ILE A 304 -10.82 -11.04 12.90
CA ILE A 304 -9.89 -11.84 13.72
C ILE A 304 -10.50 -12.14 15.08
N VAL A 305 -11.09 -11.14 15.76
CA VAL A 305 -11.74 -11.31 17.06
C VAL A 305 -12.86 -12.34 16.97
N THR A 306 -13.70 -12.23 15.94
CA THR A 306 -14.83 -13.12 15.75
C THR A 306 -14.37 -14.55 15.42
N GLN A 307 -13.34 -14.69 14.57
CA GLN A 307 -12.75 -15.99 14.26
C GLN A 307 -12.13 -16.66 15.48
N MET A 308 -11.35 -15.92 16.29
CA MET A 308 -10.80 -16.44 17.55
C MET A 308 -11.89 -16.87 18.53
N PHE A 309 -12.97 -16.11 18.63
CA PHE A 309 -14.13 -16.47 19.44
C PHE A 309 -14.81 -17.76 18.97
N PHE A 310 -15.03 -17.92 17.66
CA PHE A 310 -15.64 -19.15 17.13
C PHE A 310 -14.71 -20.36 17.17
N ILE A 311 -13.38 -20.18 17.13
CA ILE A 311 -12.41 -21.24 17.44
C ILE A 311 -12.64 -21.76 18.87
N TYR A 312 -12.81 -20.86 19.83
CA TYR A 312 -13.12 -21.21 21.21
C TYR A 312 -14.46 -21.97 21.33
N LEU A 313 -15.52 -21.51 20.66
CA LEU A 313 -16.82 -22.20 20.68
C LEU A 313 -16.77 -23.58 20.01
N SER A 314 -16.04 -23.72 18.90
CA SER A 314 -15.84 -24.99 18.20
C SER A 314 -15.08 -25.99 19.08
N ALA A 315 -14.08 -25.53 19.85
CA ALA A 315 -13.39 -26.38 20.84
C ALA A 315 -14.33 -26.90 21.96
N LEU A 316 -15.45 -26.21 22.21
CA LEU A 316 -16.51 -26.64 23.13
C LEU A 316 -17.62 -27.46 22.45
N ASN A 317 -17.47 -27.81 21.17
CA ASN A 317 -18.46 -28.52 20.35
C ASN A 317 -19.84 -27.82 20.25
N GLN A 318 -19.86 -26.48 20.31
CA GLN A 318 -21.08 -25.69 20.11
C GLN A 318 -21.33 -25.40 18.62
N GLN A 319 -22.58 -25.11 18.25
CA GLN A 319 -22.94 -24.83 16.86
C GLN A 319 -22.31 -23.52 16.36
N VAL A 320 -21.59 -23.59 15.25
CA VAL A 320 -20.91 -22.46 14.62
C VAL A 320 -21.66 -22.00 13.36
N PRO A 321 -21.83 -20.67 13.12
CA PRO A 321 -22.46 -20.16 11.91
C PRO A 321 -21.72 -20.53 10.61
N PRO A 322 -22.42 -20.59 9.46
CA PRO A 322 -21.83 -21.03 8.19
C PRO A 322 -20.58 -20.26 7.75
N LEU A 323 -20.52 -18.94 7.98
CA LEU A 323 -19.37 -18.09 7.62
C LEU A 323 -18.11 -18.42 8.43
N PHE A 324 -18.28 -19.02 9.61
CA PHE A 324 -17.20 -19.37 10.52
C PHE A 324 -16.95 -20.88 10.56
N ARG A 325 -17.59 -21.66 9.68
CA ARG A 325 -17.43 -23.13 9.64
C ARG A 325 -15.98 -23.58 9.41
N SER A 326 -15.09 -22.70 8.94
CA SER A 326 -13.65 -22.96 8.96
C SER A 326 -13.10 -23.30 10.33
N THR A 327 -13.76 -22.90 11.42
CA THR A 327 -13.32 -23.20 12.79
C THR A 327 -13.45 -24.67 13.16
N ASP A 328 -14.32 -25.43 12.48
CA ASP A 328 -14.46 -26.88 12.70
C ASP A 328 -13.15 -27.61 12.38
N ASN A 329 -12.37 -27.07 11.44
CA ASN A 329 -11.01 -27.52 11.18
C ASN A 329 -10.01 -26.53 11.78
N MET A 330 -9.47 -26.88 12.95
CA MET A 330 -8.53 -26.04 13.70
C MET A 330 -7.32 -25.58 12.85
N GLY A 331 -6.81 -26.41 11.94
CA GLY A 331 -5.69 -26.05 11.07
C GLY A 331 -6.02 -24.90 10.11
N ILE A 332 -7.23 -24.90 9.55
CA ILE A 332 -7.69 -23.90 8.59
C ILE A 332 -8.07 -22.61 9.31
N ALA A 333 -8.67 -22.72 10.49
CA ALA A 333 -8.96 -21.59 11.35
C ALA A 333 -7.69 -20.83 11.74
N ILE A 334 -6.64 -21.54 12.17
CA ILE A 334 -5.33 -20.96 12.49
C ILE A 334 -4.72 -20.31 11.25
N PHE A 335 -4.76 -20.98 10.09
CA PHE A 335 -4.29 -20.40 8.83
C PHE A 335 -5.02 -19.09 8.50
N TYR A 336 -6.34 -19.03 8.68
CA TYR A 336 -7.13 -17.82 8.40
C TYR A 336 -6.73 -16.64 9.27
N VAL A 337 -6.59 -16.88 10.57
CA VAL A 337 -6.19 -15.86 11.54
C VAL A 337 -4.79 -15.36 11.24
N LEU A 338 -3.84 -16.25 11.01
CA LEU A 338 -2.46 -15.89 10.65
C LEU A 338 -2.41 -15.12 9.33
N PHE A 339 -3.21 -15.53 8.34
CA PHE A 339 -3.30 -14.83 7.06
C PHE A 339 -3.85 -13.41 7.24
N CYS A 340 -4.91 -13.22 8.02
CA CYS A 340 -5.48 -11.89 8.30
C CYS A 340 -4.48 -11.00 9.06
N LEU A 341 -3.78 -11.56 10.06
CA LEU A 341 -2.72 -10.86 10.79
C LEU A 341 -1.58 -10.44 9.85
N TRP A 342 -1.18 -11.33 8.94
CA TRP A 342 -0.15 -11.06 7.94
C TRP A 342 -0.53 -9.89 7.02
N LYS A 343 -1.79 -9.79 6.57
CA LYS A 343 -2.25 -8.65 5.75
C LYS A 343 -2.04 -7.32 6.45
N VAL A 344 -2.46 -7.22 7.71
CA VAL A 344 -2.35 -5.99 8.50
C VAL A 344 -0.89 -5.67 8.81
N PHE A 345 -0.14 -6.69 9.26
CA PHE A 345 1.29 -6.56 9.53
C PHE A 345 2.04 -6.02 8.31
N TYR A 346 1.75 -6.54 7.12
CA TYR A 346 2.46 -6.13 5.91
C TYR A 346 2.22 -4.67 5.52
N ILE A 347 0.99 -4.16 5.68
CA ILE A 347 0.67 -2.74 5.44
C ILE A 347 1.46 -1.84 6.39
N ILE A 348 1.47 -2.18 7.68
CA ILE A 348 2.22 -1.44 8.70
C ILE A 348 3.73 -1.52 8.43
N TRP A 349 4.21 -2.71 8.04
CA TRP A 349 5.60 -2.95 7.73
C TRP A 349 6.10 -2.04 6.61
N VAL A 350 5.40 -2.01 5.47
CA VAL A 350 5.77 -1.19 4.31
C VAL A 350 5.80 0.31 4.66
N ALA A 351 4.81 0.81 5.39
CA ALA A 351 4.82 2.20 5.87
C ALA A 351 6.01 2.48 6.80
N SER A 352 6.29 1.57 7.72
CA SER A 352 7.45 1.68 8.62
C SER A 352 8.79 1.59 7.88
N GLN A 353 8.88 0.87 6.76
CA GLN A 353 10.10 0.81 5.95
C GLN A 353 10.40 2.15 5.30
N VAL A 354 9.39 2.79 4.70
CA VAL A 354 9.54 4.15 4.12
C VAL A 354 10.02 5.13 5.20
N LYS A 355 9.39 5.10 6.38
CA LYS A 355 9.80 5.93 7.54
C LYS A 355 11.26 5.66 7.93
N ARG A 356 11.67 4.40 8.03
CA ARG A 356 13.04 4.00 8.38
C ARG A 356 14.05 4.51 7.34
N GLN A 357 13.77 4.34 6.05
CA GLN A 357 14.66 4.80 4.99
C GLN A 357 14.79 6.32 4.95
N ALA A 358 13.70 7.05 5.19
CA ALA A 358 13.72 8.50 5.31
C ALA A 358 14.56 8.99 6.50
N GLN A 359 14.58 8.25 7.61
CA GLN A 359 15.41 8.56 8.78
C GLN A 359 16.90 8.30 8.54
N LEU A 360 17.24 7.22 7.82
CA LEU A 360 18.63 6.90 7.47
C LEU A 360 19.30 8.03 6.66
N THR A 361 18.54 8.75 5.85
CA THR A 361 19.04 9.93 5.11
C THR A 361 19.68 10.96 6.04
N GLY A 362 19.09 11.21 7.22
CA GLY A 362 19.64 12.14 8.20
C GLY A 362 20.98 11.66 8.80
N SER A 363 21.15 10.34 8.97
CA SER A 363 22.40 9.74 9.45
C SER A 363 23.53 9.93 8.44
N TYR A 364 23.29 9.64 7.15
CA TYR A 364 24.29 9.88 6.10
C TYR A 364 24.65 11.35 5.97
N LEU A 365 23.66 12.24 6.09
CA LEU A 365 23.92 13.68 6.06
C LEU A 365 24.87 14.10 7.19
N HIS A 366 24.67 13.56 8.40
CA HIS A 366 25.57 13.81 9.52
C HIS A 366 26.99 13.25 9.29
N GLN A 367 27.12 12.06 8.69
CA GLN A 367 28.42 11.50 8.32
C GLN A 367 29.17 12.38 7.32
N ILE A 368 28.47 12.98 6.34
CA ILE A 368 29.08 13.95 5.41
C ILE A 368 29.64 15.17 6.19
N ALA A 369 28.95 15.65 7.22
CA ALA A 369 29.45 16.79 8.00
C ALA A 369 30.73 16.47 8.75
N VAL A 370 30.80 15.26 9.32
CA VAL A 370 31.99 14.77 10.01
C VAL A 370 33.14 14.56 9.03
N ALA A 371 32.86 14.01 7.84
CA ALA A 371 33.87 13.79 6.81
C ALA A 371 34.44 15.12 6.26
N VAL A 372 33.65 16.17 6.06
CA VAL A 372 34.21 17.41 5.51
C VAL A 372 35.02 18.20 6.55
N ASP A 373 34.65 18.13 7.84
CA ASP A 373 35.30 18.82 8.96
C ASP A 373 35.53 20.35 8.73
N GLU A 374 34.64 20.99 7.98
CA GLU A 374 34.66 22.44 7.74
C GLU A 374 33.43 23.15 8.34
N VAL A 375 33.67 24.28 9.01
CA VAL A 375 32.63 25.08 9.69
C VAL A 375 31.45 25.50 8.79
N PRO A 376 31.66 25.89 7.51
CA PRO A 376 30.56 26.23 6.60
C PRO A 376 29.70 25.01 6.24
N CYS A 377 30.33 23.88 5.96
CA CYS A 377 29.66 22.61 5.65
C CYS A 377 28.85 22.12 6.85
N TYR A 378 29.44 22.16 8.04
CA TYR A 378 28.76 21.77 9.27
C TYR A 378 27.52 22.64 9.53
N ARG A 379 27.59 23.96 9.30
CA ARG A 379 26.43 24.86 9.45
C ARG A 379 25.32 24.55 8.44
N LEU A 380 25.66 24.29 7.18
CA LEU A 380 24.70 23.92 6.14
C LEU A 380 24.03 22.59 6.48
N ILE A 381 24.81 21.56 6.79
CA ILE A 381 24.30 20.24 7.16
C ILE A 381 23.48 20.30 8.42
N ASN A 382 23.91 21.02 9.45
CA ASN A 382 23.13 21.14 10.68
C ASN A 382 21.76 21.76 10.39
N ARG A 383 21.69 22.80 9.56
CA ARG A 383 20.41 23.40 9.13
C ARG A 383 19.54 22.39 8.36
N LEU A 384 20.12 21.65 7.42
CA LEU A 384 19.40 20.68 6.59
C LEU A 384 18.97 19.44 7.37
N SER A 385 19.82 18.94 8.27
CA SER A 385 19.54 17.82 9.16
C SER A 385 18.41 18.17 10.13
N VAL A 386 18.44 19.37 10.72
CA VAL A 386 17.34 19.87 11.56
C VAL A 386 16.04 19.95 10.75
N GLN A 387 16.08 20.43 9.50
CA GLN A 387 14.89 20.49 8.65
C GLN A 387 14.31 19.09 8.35
N ILE A 388 15.16 18.13 8.01
CA ILE A 388 14.77 16.73 7.77
C ILE A 388 14.23 16.09 9.06
N TRP A 389 14.87 16.35 10.19
CA TRP A 389 14.51 15.77 11.47
C TRP A 389 13.22 16.36 12.04
N GLN A 390 12.96 17.65 11.81
CA GLN A 390 11.69 18.30 12.16
C GLN A 390 10.53 17.79 11.29
N GLN A 391 10.81 17.38 10.04
CA GLN A 391 9.85 16.73 9.16
C GLN A 391 9.81 15.21 9.39
N ARG A 392 9.55 14.78 10.64
CA ARG A 392 9.37 13.35 10.93
C ARG A 392 8.26 12.81 10.03
N LEU A 393 8.64 11.91 9.13
CA LEU A 393 7.69 11.28 8.22
C LEU A 393 6.83 10.32 9.02
N GLU A 394 5.63 10.77 9.33
CA GLU A 394 4.60 10.00 10.03
C GLU A 394 3.44 9.77 9.07
N PHE A 395 2.86 8.58 9.16
CA PHE A 395 1.72 8.18 8.33
C PHE A 395 0.47 8.09 9.22
N PRO A 396 -0.15 9.23 9.57
CA PRO A 396 -1.35 9.23 10.39
C PRO A 396 -2.53 8.66 9.59
N VAL A 397 -3.32 7.84 10.26
CA VAL A 397 -4.58 7.30 9.75
C VAL A 397 -5.72 8.11 10.36
N ARG A 398 -6.16 9.15 9.65
CA ARG A 398 -7.26 10.07 10.03
C ARG A 398 -7.15 10.67 11.45
N GLY A 399 -5.96 10.69 12.04
CA GLY A 399 -5.71 11.17 13.41
C GLY A 399 -5.97 10.16 14.52
N PHE A 400 -6.34 8.91 14.21
CA PHE A 400 -6.56 7.86 15.21
C PHE A 400 -5.25 7.21 15.67
N PHE A 401 -4.40 6.81 14.72
CA PHE A 401 -3.11 6.18 14.98
C PHE A 401 -2.13 6.46 13.84
N VAL A 402 -0.85 6.18 14.07
CA VAL A 402 0.23 6.35 13.07
C VAL A 402 0.66 4.96 12.59
N LEU A 403 0.77 4.72 11.28
CA LEU A 403 1.26 3.43 10.76
C LEU A 403 2.74 3.23 11.12
N ASP A 404 2.97 2.59 12.26
CA ASP A 404 4.30 2.25 12.77
C ASP A 404 4.30 0.90 13.50
N MET A 405 5.49 0.40 13.84
CA MET A 405 5.61 -0.89 14.53
C MET A 405 4.94 -0.91 15.92
N SER A 406 4.76 0.25 16.56
CA SER A 406 4.07 0.34 17.85
C SER A 406 2.58 0.03 17.73
N THR A 407 1.99 0.35 16.58
CA THR A 407 0.59 0.02 16.26
C THR A 407 0.33 -1.48 16.27
N ILE A 408 1.32 -2.31 15.94
CA ILE A 408 1.16 -3.78 15.97
C ILE A 408 0.88 -4.25 17.41
N GLY A 409 1.59 -3.70 18.40
CA GLY A 409 1.37 -4.04 19.81
C GLY A 409 0.01 -3.56 20.32
N THR A 410 -0.42 -2.37 19.89
CA THR A 410 -1.76 -1.85 20.21
C THR A 410 -2.86 -2.71 19.56
N TYR A 411 -2.65 -3.12 18.31
CA TYR A 411 -3.56 -3.96 17.54
C TYR A 411 -3.71 -5.37 18.12
N SER A 412 -2.60 -6.01 18.50
CA SER A 412 -2.64 -7.33 19.16
C SER A 412 -3.28 -7.26 20.54
N GLY A 413 -2.99 -6.21 21.32
CA GLY A 413 -3.63 -5.95 22.61
C GLY A 413 -5.15 -5.75 22.49
N ALA A 414 -5.60 -5.00 21.49
CA ALA A 414 -7.03 -4.81 21.21
C ALA A 414 -7.72 -6.12 20.85
N ILE A 415 -7.13 -6.94 19.97
CA ILE A 415 -7.67 -8.26 19.62
C ILE A 415 -7.81 -9.13 20.88
N LEU A 416 -6.75 -9.25 21.68
CA LEU A 416 -6.77 -10.06 22.89
C LEU A 416 -7.84 -9.57 23.87
N MET A 417 -7.93 -8.27 24.10
CA MET A 417 -8.93 -7.66 24.98
C MET A 417 -10.34 -7.99 24.52
N TYR A 418 -10.68 -7.78 23.24
CA TYR A 418 -12.02 -8.07 22.73
C TYR A 418 -12.35 -9.57 22.75
N VAL A 419 -11.39 -10.45 22.45
CA VAL A 419 -11.59 -11.90 22.56
C VAL A 419 -11.89 -12.31 24.00
N VAL A 420 -11.12 -11.80 24.98
CA VAL A 420 -11.37 -12.08 26.40
C VAL A 420 -12.76 -11.58 26.83
N ILE A 421 -13.15 -10.38 26.41
CA ILE A 421 -14.47 -9.82 26.70
C ILE A 421 -15.58 -10.72 26.15
N LEU A 422 -15.47 -11.19 24.89
CA LEU A 422 -16.46 -12.09 24.30
C LEU A 422 -16.54 -13.43 25.03
N ILE A 423 -15.41 -14.00 25.43
CA ILE A 423 -15.36 -15.23 26.23
C ILE A 423 -16.05 -15.01 27.59
N GLN A 424 -15.77 -13.89 28.27
CA GLN A 424 -16.40 -13.56 29.54
C GLN A 424 -17.91 -13.39 29.41
N PHE A 425 -18.39 -12.72 28.36
CA PHE A 425 -19.82 -12.61 28.09
C PHE A 425 -20.47 -13.97 27.85
N ASN A 426 -19.79 -14.87 27.13
CA ASN A 426 -20.29 -16.23 26.92
C ASN A 426 -20.36 -17.03 28.23
N LEU A 427 -19.33 -16.95 29.08
CA LEU A 427 -19.31 -17.61 30.39
C LEU A 427 -20.35 -17.05 31.36
N ALA A 428 -20.55 -15.73 31.36
CA ALA A 428 -21.57 -15.08 32.18
C ALA A 428 -22.99 -15.45 31.70
N GLY A 429 -23.20 -15.50 30.38
CA GLY A 429 -24.47 -15.92 29.78
C GLY A 429 -24.80 -17.39 30.04
N GLY A 430 -23.79 -18.27 30.03
CA GLY A 430 -23.95 -19.71 30.33
C GLY A 430 -24.13 -20.04 31.82
N SER A 431 -24.12 -19.05 32.73
CA SER A 431 -24.39 -19.24 34.16
C SER A 431 -25.86 -18.99 34.55
N LEU A 432 -26.72 -18.68 33.58
CA LEU A 432 -28.15 -18.40 33.74
C LEU A 432 -29.08 -19.47 33.16
N GLU A 433 -28.52 -20.58 32.67
CA GLU A 433 -29.21 -21.85 32.38
C GLU A 433 -28.72 -22.92 33.36
#